data_AF-A0A958XAX2-F1
#
_entry.id   AF-A0A958XAX2-F1
#
_cell.length_a   1.000
_cell.length_b   1.000
_cell.length_c   1.000
_cell.angle_alpha   90.00
_cell.angle_beta   90.00
_cell.angle_gamma   90.00
#
_symmetry.space_group_name_H-M   'P 1'
#
loop_
_entity.id
_entity.type
_entity.pdbx_description
1 polymer ?
#
loop_
_entity_poly.entity_id
_entity_poly.type
_entity_poly.pdbx_seq_one_letter_code
_entity_poly.pdbx_strand_id
1 'polypeptide(L)'
;MRTILIIVLYLSPALGFGQKILLLEKANRAKTTKFYIGESLSYRLAGKEDYWYDRSITDMLPESNTILLDNFPVKLGNISELKMRRRPIWRLVGGVLYAGGATLALATTIAALYKDKDTNYGALYAASAGSFGIGYFLNTKRKLKLGEKRRLRLIEIRFQAPPGN
;
A
#
# COMPACT_ATOMS: atom_id res chain seq x y z
N MET A 1 -19.41 -39.13 -17.23
CA MET A 1 -19.50 -37.96 -16.32
C MET A 1 -19.13 -38.29 -14.87
N ARG A 2 -19.46 -39.48 -14.35
CA ARG A 2 -19.15 -39.91 -12.97
C ARG A 2 -17.65 -40.05 -12.65
N THR A 3 -16.82 -40.37 -13.65
CA THR A 3 -15.36 -40.53 -13.51
C THR A 3 -14.59 -39.20 -13.45
N ILE A 4 -15.11 -38.13 -14.09
CA ILE A 4 -14.50 -36.79 -14.07
C ILE A 4 -14.62 -36.15 -12.68
N LEU A 5 -15.76 -36.35 -12.00
CA LEU A 5 -15.98 -35.86 -10.64
C LEU A 5 -15.01 -36.48 -9.62
N ILE A 6 -14.60 -37.74 -9.80
CA ILE A 6 -13.65 -38.42 -8.91
C ILE A 6 -12.23 -37.85 -9.07
N ILE A 7 -11.82 -37.49 -10.29
CA ILE A 7 -10.51 -36.88 -10.57
C ILE A 7 -10.39 -35.47 -9.99
N VAL A 8 -11.47 -34.68 -10.04
CA VAL A 8 -11.50 -33.33 -9.44
C VAL A 8 -11.43 -33.38 -7.90
N LEU A 9 -12.00 -34.43 -7.28
CA LEU A 9 -11.96 -34.60 -5.83
C LEU A 9 -10.56 -35.01 -5.31
N TYR A 10 -9.79 -35.75 -6.11
CA TYR A 10 -8.42 -36.15 -5.76
C TYR A 10 -7.36 -35.05 -5.96
N LEU A 11 -7.71 -33.94 -6.61
CA LEU A 11 -6.78 -32.82 -6.86
C LEU A 11 -6.76 -31.76 -5.76
N SER A 12 -7.37 -32.02 -4.61
CA SER A 12 -7.25 -31.14 -3.44
C SER A 12 -6.14 -31.63 -2.51
N PRO A 13 -4.86 -31.28 -2.70
CA PRO A 13 -3.92 -31.41 -1.61
C PRO A 13 -4.40 -30.48 -0.50
N ALA A 14 -4.64 -31.06 0.68
CA ALA A 14 -4.84 -30.34 1.92
C ALA A 14 -3.56 -29.55 2.24
N LEU A 15 -3.38 -28.40 1.60
CA LEU A 15 -2.34 -27.43 1.95
C LEU A 15 -2.81 -26.70 3.21
N GLY A 16 -2.86 -27.43 4.32
CA GLY A 16 -2.99 -26.89 5.67
C GLY A 16 -1.70 -26.23 6.14
N PHE A 17 -1.00 -25.50 5.26
CA PHE A 17 0.15 -24.71 5.66
C PHE A 17 -0.36 -23.48 6.41
N GLY A 18 0.11 -23.32 7.65
CA GLY A 18 -0.29 -22.19 8.47
C GLY A 18 0.02 -20.87 7.77
N GLN A 19 -0.98 -20.01 7.60
CA GLN A 19 -0.80 -18.76 6.86
C GLN A 19 -0.14 -17.72 7.78
N LYS A 20 1.07 -17.29 7.41
CA LYS A 20 1.77 -16.18 8.06
C LYS A 20 1.30 -14.85 7.47
N ILE A 21 0.89 -13.93 8.34
CA ILE A 21 0.34 -12.63 7.95
C ILE A 21 0.99 -11.54 8.80
N LEU A 22 1.45 -10.48 8.14
CA LEU A 22 1.88 -9.26 8.80
C LEU A 22 0.72 -8.27 8.84
N LEU A 23 0.34 -7.83 10.03
CA LEU A 23 -0.73 -6.88 10.26
C LEU A 23 -0.19 -5.51 10.61
N LEU A 24 -0.65 -4.49 9.89
CA LEU A 24 -0.58 -3.10 10.33
C LEU A 24 -1.88 -2.74 11.05
N GLU A 25 -1.76 -2.60 12.36
CA GLU A 25 -2.83 -2.19 13.24
C GLU A 25 -2.78 -0.68 13.46
N LYS A 26 -3.95 -0.08 13.71
CA LYS A 26 -4.07 1.32 14.11
C LYS A 26 -4.86 1.38 15.42
N ALA A 27 -4.37 2.17 16.38
CA ALA A 27 -5.08 2.44 17.62
C ALA A 27 -6.52 2.91 17.36
N ASN A 28 -7.46 2.38 18.14
CA ASN A 28 -8.89 2.68 18.07
C ASN A 28 -9.55 2.39 16.71
N ARG A 29 -9.03 1.41 15.95
CA ARG A 29 -9.65 0.99 14.68
C ARG A 29 -9.55 -0.53 14.50
N ALA A 30 -10.71 -1.17 14.32
CA ALA A 30 -10.79 -2.61 14.08
C ALA A 30 -10.21 -3.06 12.72
N LYS A 31 -10.24 -2.18 11.71
CA LYS A 31 -9.72 -2.50 10.37
C LYS A 31 -8.19 -2.46 10.34
N THR A 32 -7.59 -3.61 10.10
CA THR A 32 -6.15 -3.80 9.90
C THR A 32 -5.79 -3.87 8.41
N THR A 33 -4.55 -3.56 8.07
CA THR A 33 -4.01 -3.86 6.73
C THR A 33 -3.14 -5.10 6.83
N LYS A 34 -3.41 -6.08 5.98
CA LYS A 34 -2.68 -7.34 5.93
C LYS A 34 -1.61 -7.26 4.85
N PHE A 35 -0.44 -7.81 5.13
CA PHE A 35 0.59 -8.07 4.16
C PHE A 35 0.93 -9.56 4.15
N TYR A 36 1.27 -10.04 2.96
CA TYR A 36 1.54 -11.45 2.71
C TYR A 36 2.96 -11.65 2.20
N ILE A 37 3.45 -12.89 2.31
CA ILE A 37 4.70 -13.30 1.67
C ILE A 37 4.57 -13.07 0.15
N GLY A 38 5.61 -12.51 -0.45
CA GLY A 38 5.67 -12.07 -1.85
C GLY A 38 5.35 -10.59 -2.06
N GLU A 39 4.74 -9.90 -1.10
CA GLU A 39 4.45 -8.47 -1.24
C GLU A 39 5.68 -7.60 -0.93
N SER A 40 5.79 -6.45 -1.60
CA SER A 40 6.85 -5.47 -1.32
C SER A 40 6.48 -4.53 -0.18
N LEU A 41 7.44 -4.27 0.69
CA LEU A 41 7.36 -3.34 1.80
C LEU A 41 8.36 -2.20 1.60
N SER A 42 7.85 -0.96 1.54
CA SER A 42 8.68 0.24 1.58
C SER A 42 8.79 0.73 3.03
N TYR A 43 9.97 0.65 3.64
CA TYR A 43 10.17 0.90 5.07
C TYR A 43 11.45 1.67 5.38
N ARG A 44 11.54 2.17 6.60
CA ARG A 44 12.73 2.79 7.18
C ARG A 44 13.01 2.17 8.54
N LEU A 45 14.30 1.95 8.83
CA LEU A 45 14.75 1.44 10.12
C LEU A 45 14.87 2.57 11.15
N ALA A 46 14.78 2.20 12.43
CA ALA A 46 15.10 3.07 13.55
C ALA A 46 16.63 3.17 13.68
N GLY A 47 17.16 4.39 13.74
CA GLY A 47 18.59 4.63 13.82
C GLY A 47 18.97 6.01 13.28
N LYS A 48 20.29 6.26 13.19
CA LYS A 48 20.85 7.50 12.62
C LYS A 48 20.70 7.57 11.11
N GLU A 49 20.56 6.43 10.44
CA GLU A 49 20.44 6.35 8.99
C GLU A 49 19.06 6.84 8.50
N ASP A 50 19.06 7.60 7.39
CA ASP A 50 17.85 8.10 6.72
C ASP A 50 17.69 7.52 5.32
N TYR A 51 17.68 6.20 5.24
CA TYR A 51 17.46 5.49 3.99
C TYR A 51 16.10 4.80 3.97
N TRP A 52 15.45 4.87 2.80
CA TRP A 52 14.23 4.11 2.51
C TRP A 52 14.60 2.84 1.77
N TYR A 53 14.16 1.71 2.31
CA TYR A 53 14.30 0.41 1.69
C TYR A 53 12.97 0.02 1.02
N ASP A 54 13.02 -0.57 -0.17
CA ASP A 54 11.87 -1.17 -0.84
C ASP A 54 12.25 -2.63 -1.15
N ARG A 55 11.68 -3.58 -0.39
CA ARG A 55 12.09 -4.99 -0.42
C ARG A 55 10.88 -5.92 -0.38
N SER A 56 11.00 -7.11 -0.96
CA SER A 56 9.93 -8.12 -0.94
C SER A 56 9.95 -8.92 0.36
N ILE A 57 8.78 -9.28 0.88
CA ILE A 57 8.66 -10.17 2.04
C ILE A 57 8.88 -11.59 1.55
N THR A 58 10.03 -12.17 1.85
CA THR A 58 10.37 -13.53 1.42
C THR A 58 9.83 -14.57 2.40
N ASP A 59 9.87 -14.28 3.69
CA ASP A 59 9.27 -15.12 4.75
C ASP A 59 9.00 -14.28 6.01
N MET A 60 8.31 -14.87 6.97
CA MET A 60 7.99 -14.28 8.26
C MET A 60 8.32 -15.29 9.38
N LEU A 61 8.84 -14.80 10.50
CA LEU A 61 9.18 -15.58 11.68
C LEU A 61 8.38 -15.02 12.87
N PRO A 62 7.15 -15.51 13.11
CA PRO A 62 6.26 -14.99 14.16
C PRO A 62 6.87 -15.10 15.56
N GLU A 63 7.57 -16.21 15.84
CA GLU A 63 8.18 -16.54 17.13
C GLU A 63 9.22 -15.50 17.56
N SER A 64 10.02 -14.99 16.62
CA SER A 64 11.07 -13.99 16.86
C SER A 64 10.65 -12.58 16.47
N ASN A 65 9.38 -12.36 16.10
CA ASN A 65 8.83 -11.10 15.62
C ASN A 65 9.69 -10.46 14.49
N THR A 66 10.18 -11.31 13.58
CA THR A 66 11.13 -10.96 12.53
C THR A 66 10.54 -11.26 11.15
N ILE A 67 10.80 -10.39 10.18
CA ILE A 67 10.44 -10.60 8.77
C ILE A 67 11.70 -10.74 7.94
N LEU A 68 11.68 -11.64 6.95
CA LEU A 68 12.75 -11.75 5.96
C LEU A 68 12.39 -10.87 4.77
N LEU A 69 13.20 -9.84 4.54
CA LEU A 69 13.04 -8.88 3.44
C LEU A 69 14.18 -9.05 2.44
N ASP A 70 13.87 -9.62 1.27
CA ASP A 70 14.85 -10.13 0.30
C ASP A 70 15.91 -11.03 0.97
N ASN A 71 15.45 -11.98 1.81
CA ASN A 71 16.28 -12.86 2.66
C ASN A 71 17.08 -12.19 3.79
N PHE A 72 16.93 -10.87 4.03
CA PHE A 72 17.55 -10.23 5.18
C PHE A 72 16.61 -10.21 6.39
N PRO A 73 17.04 -10.69 7.57
CA PRO A 73 16.21 -10.68 8.77
C PRO A 73 16.09 -9.26 9.34
N VAL A 74 14.86 -8.77 9.44
CA VAL A 74 14.52 -7.47 10.01
C VAL A 74 13.51 -7.66 11.14
N LYS A 75 13.89 -7.27 12.36
CA LYS A 75 12.98 -7.27 13.51
C LYS A 75 11.93 -6.18 13.33
N LEU A 76 10.66 -6.49 13.60
CA LEU A 76 9.56 -5.52 13.46
C LEU A 76 9.75 -4.27 14.34
N GLY A 77 10.32 -4.43 15.54
CA GLY A 77 10.63 -3.32 16.45
C GLY A 77 11.68 -2.34 15.93
N ASN A 78 12.51 -2.77 14.97
CA ASN A 78 13.52 -1.91 14.35
C ASN A 78 12.94 -1.09 13.20
N ILE A 79 11.70 -1.29 12.79
CA ILE A 79 11.07 -0.52 11.71
C ILE A 79 10.41 0.71 12.33
N SER A 80 10.87 1.90 11.92
CA SER A 80 10.37 3.18 12.44
C SER A 80 9.23 3.74 11.59
N GLU A 81 9.33 3.62 10.27
CA GLU A 81 8.34 4.17 9.35
C GLU A 81 8.03 3.24 8.17
N LEU A 82 6.81 3.36 7.65
CA LEU A 82 6.36 2.69 6.43
C LEU A 82 5.87 3.71 5.40
N LYS A 83 6.16 3.46 4.12
CA LYS A 83 5.58 4.18 2.98
C LYS A 83 4.47 3.33 2.39
N MET A 84 3.24 3.84 2.46
CA MET A 84 2.08 3.14 1.92
C MET A 84 1.36 3.98 0.85
N ARG A 85 0.80 3.28 -0.13
CA ARG A 85 -0.14 3.91 -1.07
C ARG A 85 -1.38 4.39 -0.31
N ARG A 86 -1.91 5.55 -0.71
CA ARG A 86 -3.19 6.04 -0.19
C ARG A 86 -4.33 5.11 -0.61
N ARG A 87 -5.49 5.24 0.06
CA ARG A 87 -6.69 4.47 -0.30
C ARG A 87 -7.02 4.68 -1.78
N PRO A 88 -7.58 3.68 -2.48
CA PRO A 88 -7.91 3.78 -3.91
C PRO A 88 -8.67 5.05 -4.27
N ILE A 89 -9.69 5.44 -3.49
CA ILE A 89 -10.48 6.65 -3.73
C ILE A 89 -9.62 7.93 -3.79
N TRP A 90 -8.64 8.09 -2.91
CA TRP A 90 -7.77 9.27 -2.90
C TRP A 90 -6.83 9.28 -4.09
N ARG A 91 -6.42 8.11 -4.58
CA ARG A 91 -5.60 8.00 -5.79
C ARG A 91 -6.41 8.30 -7.05
N LEU A 92 -7.67 7.88 -7.09
CA LEU A 92 -8.58 8.22 -8.20
C LEU A 92 -8.82 9.73 -8.25
N VAL A 93 -9.22 10.34 -7.13
CA VAL A 93 -9.37 11.80 -7.02
C VAL A 93 -8.07 12.51 -7.37
N GLY A 94 -6.94 12.01 -6.85
CA GLY A 94 -5.62 12.54 -7.17
C GLY A 94 -5.29 12.49 -8.66
N GLY A 95 -5.57 11.37 -9.33
CA GLY A 95 -5.37 11.19 -10.75
C GLY A 95 -6.23 12.14 -11.60
N VAL A 96 -7.52 12.29 -11.25
CA VAL A 96 -8.44 13.21 -11.93
C VAL A 96 -7.99 14.66 -11.77
N LEU A 97 -7.62 15.09 -10.56
CA LEU A 97 -7.14 16.45 -10.32
C LEU A 97 -5.81 16.73 -10.99
N TYR A 98 -4.90 15.74 -10.99
CA TYR A 98 -3.61 15.85 -11.66
C TYR A 98 -3.77 16.02 -13.18
N ALA A 99 -4.54 15.13 -13.82
CA ALA A 99 -4.80 15.18 -15.24
C ALA A 99 -5.62 16.42 -15.62
N GLY A 100 -6.68 16.71 -14.86
CA GLY A 100 -7.53 17.88 -15.07
C GLY A 100 -6.77 19.19 -14.94
N GLY A 101 -5.88 19.31 -13.94
CA GLY A 101 -5.00 20.46 -13.78
C GLY A 101 -4.05 20.63 -14.97
N ALA A 102 -3.40 19.56 -15.42
CA ALA A 102 -2.52 19.59 -16.58
C ALA A 102 -3.26 19.99 -17.87
N THR A 103 -4.42 19.36 -18.13
CA THR A 103 -5.26 19.69 -19.29
C THR A 103 -5.75 21.13 -19.24
N LEU A 104 -6.15 21.62 -18.06
CA LEU A 104 -6.57 23.01 -17.89
C LEU A 104 -5.43 23.99 -18.16
N ALA A 105 -4.20 23.70 -17.72
CA ALA A 105 -3.03 24.52 -18.05
C ALA A 105 -2.81 24.60 -19.57
N LEU A 106 -2.89 23.46 -20.26
CA LEU A 106 -2.73 23.41 -21.72
C LEU A 106 -3.84 24.20 -22.42
N ALA A 107 -5.10 23.98 -22.05
CA ALA A 107 -6.23 24.71 -22.61
C ALA A 107 -6.12 26.23 -22.38
N THR A 108 -5.70 26.64 -21.17
CA THR A 108 -5.48 28.04 -20.82
C THR A 108 -4.33 28.64 -21.64
N THR A 109 -3.26 27.87 -21.86
CA THR A 109 -2.13 28.30 -22.70
C THR A 109 -2.56 28.49 -24.15
N ILE A 110 -3.35 27.57 -24.69
CA ILE A 110 -3.91 27.69 -26.04
C ILE A 110 -4.81 28.93 -26.12
N ALA A 111 -5.73 29.13 -25.18
CA ALA A 111 -6.59 30.31 -25.13
C ALA A 111 -5.78 31.63 -25.05
N ALA A 112 -4.65 31.62 -24.34
CA ALA A 112 -3.75 32.78 -24.26
C ALA A 112 -3.07 33.09 -25.59
N LEU A 113 -2.68 32.07 -26.36
CA LEU A 113 -2.10 32.24 -27.70
C LEU A 113 -3.11 32.85 -28.70
N TYR A 114 -4.38 32.48 -28.58
CA TYR A 114 -5.46 33.04 -29.39
C TYR A 114 -5.97 34.41 -28.91
N LYS A 115 -5.40 34.96 -27.82
CA LYS A 115 -5.75 36.27 -27.26
C LYS A 115 -7.25 36.44 -26.97
N ASP A 116 -7.86 35.40 -26.41
CA ASP A 116 -9.25 35.45 -25.96
C ASP A 116 -9.43 36.48 -24.82
N LYS A 117 -10.06 37.61 -25.14
CA LYS A 117 -10.09 38.80 -24.26
C LYS A 117 -10.99 38.64 -23.04
N ASP A 118 -11.94 37.70 -23.07
CA ASP A 118 -12.89 37.49 -21.99
C ASP A 118 -12.41 36.44 -20.97
N THR A 119 -11.21 35.89 -21.17
CA THR A 119 -10.66 34.82 -20.35
C THR A 119 -9.85 35.36 -19.17
N ASN A 120 -10.21 34.96 -17.94
CA ASN A 120 -9.41 35.22 -16.75
C ASN A 120 -8.25 34.22 -16.61
N TYR A 121 -7.16 34.47 -17.35
CA TYR A 121 -5.98 33.59 -17.37
C TYR A 121 -5.37 33.38 -15.98
N GLY A 122 -5.33 34.41 -15.14
CA GLY A 122 -4.77 34.32 -13.79
C GLY A 122 -5.53 33.31 -12.93
N ALA A 123 -6.86 33.38 -12.93
CA ALA A 123 -7.70 32.43 -12.20
C ALA A 123 -7.56 31.00 -12.76
N LEU A 124 -7.50 30.84 -14.08
CA LEU A 124 -7.39 29.52 -14.72
C LEU A 124 -6.02 28.86 -14.46
N TYR A 125 -4.92 29.60 -14.56
CA TYR A 125 -3.60 29.09 -14.20
C TYR A 125 -3.51 28.76 -12.71
N ALA A 126 -4.08 29.59 -11.84
CA ALA A 126 -4.13 29.29 -10.41
C ALA A 126 -4.93 28.01 -10.12
N ALA A 127 -6.11 27.84 -10.74
CA ALA A 127 -6.93 26.65 -10.62
C ALA A 127 -6.22 25.40 -11.17
N SER A 128 -5.52 25.53 -12.30
CA SER A 128 -4.71 24.47 -12.88
C SER A 128 -3.58 24.03 -11.95
N ALA A 129 -2.77 24.98 -11.47
CA ALA A 129 -1.65 24.70 -10.57
C ALA A 129 -2.13 24.08 -9.26
N GLY A 130 -3.23 24.59 -8.69
CA GLY A 130 -3.86 24.04 -7.49
C GLY A 130 -4.34 22.60 -7.70
N SER A 131 -5.07 22.34 -8.78
CA SER A 131 -5.58 21.00 -9.10
C SER A 131 -4.43 20.02 -9.35
N PHE A 132 -3.43 20.43 -10.12
CA PHE A 132 -2.25 19.62 -10.40
C PHE A 132 -1.48 19.27 -9.11
N GLY A 133 -1.18 20.26 -8.28
CA GLY A 133 -0.44 20.09 -7.03
C GLY A 133 -1.17 19.19 -6.03
N ILE A 134 -2.48 19.41 -5.84
CA ILE A 134 -3.32 18.55 -4.99
C ILE A 134 -3.35 17.12 -5.55
N GLY A 135 -3.53 16.99 -6.86
CA GLY A 135 -3.53 15.70 -7.55
C GLY A 135 -2.25 14.91 -7.32
N TYR A 136 -1.10 15.55 -7.51
CA TYR A 136 0.23 14.98 -7.26
C TYR A 136 0.41 14.53 -5.80
N PHE A 137 0.02 15.38 -4.85
CA PHE A 137 0.13 15.07 -3.42
C PHE A 137 -0.74 13.87 -3.01
N LEU A 138 -1.95 13.76 -3.56
CA LEU A 138 -2.87 12.65 -3.28
C LEU A 138 -2.39 11.33 -3.89
N ASN A 139 -1.66 11.37 -5.01
CA ASN A 139 -1.06 10.19 -5.62
C ASN A 139 0.23 9.73 -4.95
N THR A 140 0.92 10.61 -4.22
CA THR A 140 2.17 10.28 -3.54
C THR A 140 1.97 9.30 -2.38
N LYS A 141 2.92 8.35 -2.21
CA LYS A 141 2.96 7.42 -1.07
C LYS A 141 2.99 8.21 0.24
N ARG A 142 2.14 7.85 1.20
CA ARG A 142 2.09 8.45 2.54
C ARG A 142 3.09 7.76 3.47
N LYS A 143 3.88 8.55 4.19
CA LYS A 143 4.73 8.08 5.30
C LYS A 143 3.90 7.85 6.56
N LEU A 144 4.15 6.74 7.24
CA LEU A 144 3.45 6.29 8.43
C LEU A 144 4.47 5.96 9.52
N LYS A 145 4.42 6.70 10.63
CA LYS A 145 5.23 6.39 11.81
C LYS A 145 4.65 5.20 12.57
N LEU A 146 5.51 4.27 12.94
CA LEU A 146 5.23 3.14 13.83
C LEU A 146 5.58 3.53 15.27
N GLY A 147 4.91 2.92 16.25
CA GLY A 147 5.16 3.16 17.68
C GLY A 147 4.19 4.14 18.36
N GLU A 148 3.63 5.11 17.64
CA GLU A 148 2.63 6.04 18.22
C GLU A 148 1.21 5.46 18.18
N LYS A 149 0.54 5.59 17.02
CA LYS A 149 -0.86 5.16 16.81
C LYS A 149 -0.95 3.90 15.97
N ARG A 150 0.18 3.32 15.57
CA ARG A 150 0.25 2.20 14.64
C ARG A 150 1.33 1.24 15.08
N ARG A 151 1.05 -0.06 14.95
CA ARG A 151 2.00 -1.13 15.26
C ARG A 151 1.92 -2.21 14.20
N LEU A 152 3.05 -2.85 13.97
CA LEU A 152 3.14 -4.07 13.18
C LEU A 152 3.00 -5.28 14.10
N ARG A 153 2.28 -6.29 13.65
CA ARG A 153 2.09 -7.54 14.38
C ARG A 153 2.13 -8.71 13.40
N LEU A 154 2.95 -9.72 13.70
CA LEU A 154 2.93 -10.98 12.99
C LEU A 154 1.89 -11.92 13.60
N ILE A 155 1.14 -12.60 12.75
CA ILE A 155 0.20 -13.65 13.14
C ILE A 155 0.43 -14.87 12.25
N GLU A 156 0.38 -16.03 12.86
CA GLU A 156 0.35 -17.32 12.17
C GLU A 156 -1.02 -17.96 12.42
N ILE A 157 -1.73 -18.29 11.35
CA ILE A 157 -3.01 -19.00 11.44
C ILE A 157 -2.70 -20.48 11.29
N ARG A 158 -2.80 -21.25 12.37
CA ARG A 158 -2.69 -22.71 12.35
C ARG A 158 -4.10 -23.31 12.45
N PHE A 159 -4.47 -24.18 11.52
CA PHE A 159 -5.71 -24.97 11.64
C PHE A 159 -5.41 -26.17 12.52
N GLN A 160 -6.06 -26.26 13.69
CA GLN A 160 -6.03 -27.48 14.49
C GLN A 160 -6.90 -28.53 13.79
N ALA A 161 -6.38 -29.75 13.63
CA ALA A 161 -7.19 -30.87 13.19
C ALA A 161 -8.31 -31.11 14.21
N PRO A 162 -9.55 -31.42 13.78
CA PRO A 162 -10.63 -31.73 14.72
C PRO A 162 -10.20 -32.90 15.61
N PRO A 163 -10.47 -32.86 16.93
CA PRO A 163 -10.17 -33.97 17.81
C PRO A 163 -10.92 -35.20 17.30
N GLY A 164 -10.17 -36.25 16.97
CA GLY A 164 -10.74 -37.52 16.55
C GLY A 164 -11.56 -38.11 17.70
N ASN A 165 -12.80 -38.48 17.42
CA ASN A 165 -13.60 -39.38 18.25
C ASN A 165 -13.24 -40.82 17.93
#